data_AF-A0A497LTJ4-F1
#
_entry.id   AF-A0A497LTJ4-F1
#
_cell.length_a   1.000
_cell.length_b   1.000
_cell.length_c   1.000
_cell.angle_alpha   90.00
_cell.angle_beta   90.00
_cell.angle_gamma   90.00
#
_symmetry.space_group_name_H-M   'P 1'
#
loop_
_entity.id
_entity.type
_entity.pdbx_description
1 polymer ?
#
loop_
_entity_poly.entity_id
_entity_poly.type
_entity_poly.pdbx_seq_one_letter_code
_entity_poly.pdbx_strand_id
1 'polypeptide(L)'
;MKQERIFITDCEGPISKNDNAFELASHFIPEGEKFFALISKYDDVLAETLKRQGYKAGNTLKLILPFLKAYGVTDRKMREYSAGNILLVPGAKETLHFVKETMPAYIVSTSYEPYIHALCNLTNFPNENAY
;
A
#
# COMPACT_ATOMS: atom_id res chain seq x y z
N MET A 1 12.15 -20.45 26.74
CA MET A 1 10.89 -20.15 26.02
C MET A 1 11.14 -20.42 24.54
N LYS A 2 10.28 -21.21 23.87
CA LYS A 2 10.41 -21.40 22.42
C LYS A 2 10.10 -20.07 21.75
N GLN A 3 11.00 -19.57 20.91
CA GLN A 3 10.76 -18.33 20.19
C GLN A 3 9.71 -18.60 19.11
N GLU A 4 8.55 -17.95 19.20
CA GLU A 4 7.53 -18.04 18.16
C GLU A 4 8.05 -17.35 16.90
N ARG A 5 7.94 -18.05 15.77
CA ARG A 5 8.26 -17.47 14.46
C ARG A 5 7.04 -16.69 13.98
N ILE A 6 7.29 -15.52 13.39
CA ILE A 6 6.25 -14.68 12.79
C ILE A 6 6.60 -14.47 11.32
N PHE A 7 5.57 -14.29 10.50
CA PHE A 7 5.70 -13.89 9.10
C PHE A 7 5.26 -12.44 8.93
N ILE A 8 6.06 -11.66 8.21
CA ILE A 8 5.74 -10.26 7.88
C ILE A 8 6.00 -10.09 6.39
N THR A 9 5.04 -9.54 5.68
CA THR A 9 5.15 -9.22 4.25
C THR A 9 4.70 -7.81 3.96
N ASP A 10 5.27 -7.23 2.91
CA ASP A 10 4.68 -6.07 2.26
C ASP A 10 3.40 -6.47 1.50
N CYS A 11 2.58 -5.49 1.15
CA CYS A 11 1.38 -5.63 0.34
C CYS A 11 1.68 -5.57 -1.17
N GLU A 12 2.17 -4.43 -1.64
CA GLU A 12 2.40 -4.16 -3.07
C GLU A 12 3.68 -4.85 -3.52
N GLY A 13 3.59 -5.71 -4.54
CA GLY A 13 4.67 -6.58 -5.00
C GLY A 13 4.47 -8.03 -4.54
N PRO A 14 4.48 -8.37 -3.24
CA PRO A 14 4.27 -9.74 -2.78
C PRO A 14 2.82 -10.24 -2.88
N ILE A 15 1.83 -9.40 -2.58
CA ILE A 15 0.41 -9.80 -2.52
C ILE A 15 -0.37 -9.22 -3.71
N SER A 16 -0.23 -7.93 -3.96
CA SER A 16 -0.89 -7.24 -5.07
C SER A 16 0.11 -6.77 -6.12
N LYS A 17 -0.34 -6.67 -7.37
CA LYS A 17 0.45 -6.14 -8.50
C LYS A 17 0.28 -4.64 -8.68
N ASN A 18 -0.64 -4.03 -7.94
CA ASN A 18 -0.96 -2.62 -8.02
C ASN A 18 0.18 -1.76 -7.44
N ASP A 19 0.19 -0.51 -7.86
CA ASP A 19 0.80 0.60 -7.12
C ASP A 19 -0.35 1.54 -6.75
N ASN A 20 -0.89 1.42 -5.53
CA ASN A 20 -2.10 2.14 -5.13
C ASN A 20 -1.87 3.66 -5.16
N ALA A 21 -0.66 4.10 -4.85
CA ALA A 21 -0.33 5.52 -4.79
C ALA A 21 -0.34 6.14 -6.20
N PHE A 22 0.29 5.45 -7.15
CA PHE A 22 0.25 5.79 -8.57
C PHE A 22 -1.19 5.77 -9.10
N GLU A 23 -1.91 4.67 -8.88
CA GLU A 23 -3.26 4.48 -9.42
C GLU A 23 -4.25 5.56 -8.91
N LEU A 24 -4.22 5.88 -7.61
CA LEU A 24 -5.06 6.94 -7.04
C LEU A 24 -4.70 8.31 -7.60
N ALA A 25 -3.41 8.63 -7.74
CA ALA A 25 -2.98 9.89 -8.34
C ALA A 25 -3.45 9.98 -9.79
N SER A 26 -3.18 8.95 -10.60
CA SER A 26 -3.56 8.86 -12.02
C SER A 26 -5.07 8.95 -12.23
N HIS A 27 -5.87 8.39 -11.32
CA HIS A 27 -7.32 8.41 -11.44
C HIS A 27 -7.95 9.75 -11.00
N PHE A 28 -7.47 10.37 -9.92
CA PHE A 28 -8.14 11.50 -9.30
C PHE A 28 -7.49 12.88 -9.58
N ILE A 29 -6.23 12.91 -10.03
CA ILE A 29 -5.49 14.15 -10.27
C ILE A 29 -5.30 14.32 -11.79
N PRO A 30 -5.61 15.49 -12.38
CA PRO A 30 -5.26 15.80 -13.77
C PRO A 30 -3.75 15.64 -14.00
N GLU A 31 -3.37 14.93 -15.07
CA GLU A 31 -1.96 14.54 -15.33
C GLU A 31 -1.32 13.77 -14.16
N GLY A 32 -2.13 13.02 -13.39
CA GLY A 32 -1.74 12.33 -12.17
C GLY A 32 -0.56 11.38 -12.33
N GLU A 33 -0.43 10.69 -13.47
CA GLU A 33 0.70 9.80 -13.76
C GLU A 33 2.04 10.56 -13.73
N LYS A 34 2.09 11.70 -14.44
CA LYS A 34 3.28 12.55 -14.53
C LYS A 34 3.58 13.22 -13.20
N PHE A 35 2.54 13.69 -12.51
CA PHE A 35 2.65 14.25 -11.18
C PHE A 35 3.24 13.22 -10.20
N PHE A 36 2.67 12.01 -10.15
CA PHE A 36 3.14 10.94 -9.27
C PHE A 36 4.60 10.57 -9.55
N ALA A 37 4.96 10.35 -10.81
CA ALA A 37 6.32 10.00 -11.19
C ALA A 37 7.35 11.04 -10.75
N LEU A 38 6.99 12.33 -10.75
CA LEU A 38 7.85 13.40 -10.24
C LEU A 38 7.98 13.36 -8.71
N ILE A 39 6.87 13.21 -7.99
CA ILE A 39 6.86 13.17 -6.52
C ILE A 39 7.55 11.91 -5.98
N SER A 40 7.34 10.75 -6.63
CA SER A 40 8.00 9.49 -6.31
C SER A 40 9.52 9.58 -6.45
N LYS A 41 10.02 10.15 -7.57
CA LYS A 41 11.46 10.43 -7.72
C LYS A 41 11.99 11.40 -6.66
N TYR A 42 11.17 12.37 -6.26
CA TYR A 42 11.56 13.31 -5.21
C TYR A 42 11.67 12.62 -3.83
N ASP A 43 10.75 11.71 -3.50
CA ASP A 43 10.83 10.84 -2.30
C ASP A 43 12.14 10.05 -2.29
N ASP A 44 12.49 9.40 -3.41
CA ASP A 44 13.74 8.64 -3.55
C ASP A 44 14.98 9.52 -3.37
N VAL A 45 15.00 10.73 -3.95
CA VAL A 45 16.12 11.66 -3.77
C VAL A 45 16.25 12.07 -2.29
N LEU A 46 15.16 12.35 -1.60
CA LEU A 46 15.19 12.72 -0.19
C LEU A 46 15.65 11.56 0.70
N ALA A 47 15.16 10.36 0.44
CA ALA A 47 15.41 9.17 1.26
C ALA A 47 16.79 8.56 0.99
N GLU A 48 17.12 8.29 -0.27
CA GLU A 48 18.26 7.45 -0.64
C GLU A 48 19.50 8.27 -1.02
N THR A 49 19.30 9.40 -1.71
CA THR A 49 20.41 10.23 -2.19
C THR A 49 20.87 11.22 -1.11
N LEU A 50 19.96 12.02 -0.60
CA LEU A 50 20.27 13.05 0.41
C LEU A 50 20.25 12.51 1.84
N LYS A 51 19.61 11.35 2.07
CA LYS A 51 19.43 10.73 3.39
C LYS A 51 18.98 11.75 4.44
N ARG A 52 17.97 12.53 4.07
CA ARG A 52 17.50 13.68 4.85
C ARG A 52 17.15 13.21 6.27
N GLN A 53 17.71 13.88 7.27
CA GLN A 53 17.48 13.52 8.67
C GLN A 53 15.98 13.51 9.00
N GLY A 54 15.51 12.40 9.59
CA GLY A 54 14.11 12.20 9.96
C GLY A 54 13.16 11.87 8.80
N TYR A 55 13.68 11.71 7.58
CA TYR A 55 12.92 11.28 6.41
C TYR A 55 13.03 9.75 6.21
N LYS A 56 12.01 9.15 5.60
CA LYS A 56 11.95 7.70 5.30
C LYS A 56 11.50 7.50 3.86
N ALA A 57 11.98 6.46 3.20
CA ALA A 57 11.46 6.03 1.90
C ALA A 57 9.98 5.64 2.01
N GLY A 58 9.24 5.77 0.90
CA GLY A 58 7.80 5.48 0.85
C GLY A 58 6.92 6.63 1.33
N ASN A 59 7.48 7.82 1.58
CA ASN A 59 6.70 8.99 1.95
C ASN A 59 5.97 9.61 0.74
N THR A 60 6.14 9.08 -0.47
CA THR A 60 5.39 9.51 -1.67
C THR A 60 3.90 9.64 -1.38
N LEU A 61 3.27 8.66 -0.72
CA LEU A 61 1.85 8.73 -0.35
C LEU A 61 1.56 9.94 0.53
N LYS A 62 2.36 10.14 1.58
CA LYS A 62 2.24 11.30 2.46
C LYS A 62 2.38 12.63 1.71
N LEU A 63 3.23 12.69 0.70
CA LEU A 63 3.44 13.89 -0.12
C LEU A 63 2.26 14.19 -1.05
N ILE A 64 1.62 13.17 -1.64
CA ILE A 64 0.50 13.35 -2.57
C ILE A 64 -0.85 13.55 -1.85
N LEU A 65 -0.98 13.12 -0.58
CA LEU A 65 -2.23 13.17 0.17
C LEU A 65 -2.93 14.55 0.17
N PRO A 66 -2.23 15.69 0.35
CA PRO A 66 -2.87 17.01 0.28
C PRO A 66 -3.50 17.31 -1.08
N PHE A 67 -2.90 16.80 -2.17
CA PHE A 67 -3.41 16.99 -3.53
C PHE A 67 -4.65 16.12 -3.76
N LEU A 68 -4.63 14.86 -3.35
CA LEU A 68 -5.82 14.00 -3.38
C LEU A 68 -6.98 14.68 -2.63
N LYS A 69 -6.72 15.24 -1.46
CA LYS A 69 -7.73 16.00 -0.71
C LYS A 69 -8.22 17.24 -1.45
N ALA A 70 -7.33 18.00 -2.09
CA ALA A 70 -7.68 19.19 -2.87
C ALA A 70 -8.58 18.87 -4.08
N TYR A 71 -8.39 17.70 -4.71
CA TYR A 71 -9.25 17.19 -5.78
C TYR A 71 -10.51 16.46 -5.28
N GLY A 72 -10.83 16.57 -3.99
CA GLY A 72 -12.06 16.05 -3.41
C GLY A 72 -12.10 14.52 -3.31
N VAL A 73 -10.94 13.87 -3.20
CA VAL A 73 -10.84 12.45 -2.87
C VAL A 73 -11.19 12.25 -1.40
N THR A 74 -12.10 11.32 -1.14
CA THR A 74 -12.54 10.94 0.22
C THR A 74 -12.17 9.49 0.48
N ASP A 75 -12.11 9.07 1.74
CA ASP A 75 -11.84 7.67 2.09
C ASP A 75 -12.84 6.71 1.44
N ARG A 76 -14.11 7.15 1.28
CA ARG A 76 -15.13 6.39 0.55
C ARG A 76 -14.72 6.18 -0.91
N LYS A 77 -14.30 7.25 -1.62
CA LYS A 77 -13.84 7.14 -3.00
C LYS A 77 -12.60 6.25 -3.13
N MET A 78 -11.65 6.35 -2.19
CA MET A 78 -10.47 5.47 -2.17
C MET A 78 -10.86 4.01 -1.96
N ARG A 79 -11.77 3.70 -1.03
CA ARG A 79 -12.26 2.34 -0.79
C ARG A 79 -12.98 1.77 -2.01
N GLU A 80 -13.89 2.55 -2.61
CA GLU A 80 -14.64 2.15 -3.81
C GLU A 80 -13.69 1.87 -4.98
N TYR A 81 -12.71 2.75 -5.21
CA TYR A 81 -11.69 2.54 -6.24
C TYR A 81 -10.85 1.29 -5.94
N SER A 82 -10.33 1.14 -4.72
CA SER A 82 -9.47 0.01 -4.35
C SER A 82 -10.18 -1.33 -4.52
N ALA A 83 -11.40 -1.46 -3.98
CA ALA A 83 -12.17 -2.70 -4.05
C ALA A 83 -12.46 -3.15 -5.49
N GLY A 84 -12.55 -2.22 -6.44
CA GLY A 84 -12.79 -2.51 -7.85
C GLY A 84 -11.53 -2.82 -8.69
N ASN A 85 -10.33 -2.52 -8.19
CA ASN A 85 -9.10 -2.51 -9.01
C ASN A 85 -7.95 -3.37 -8.46
N ILE A 86 -8.11 -4.05 -7.32
CA ILE A 86 -7.05 -4.93 -6.79
C ILE A 86 -6.75 -6.09 -7.75
N LEU A 87 -5.47 -6.23 -8.10
CA LEU A 87 -4.92 -7.32 -8.90
C LEU A 87 -3.99 -8.15 -8.03
N LEU A 88 -4.41 -9.36 -7.63
CA LEU A 88 -3.56 -10.24 -6.83
C LEU A 88 -2.43 -10.86 -7.66
N VAL A 89 -1.29 -11.05 -7.00
CA VAL A 89 -0.23 -11.94 -7.48
C VAL A 89 -0.77 -13.38 -7.47
N PRO A 90 -0.56 -14.18 -8.54
CA PRO A 90 -1.02 -15.56 -8.56
C PRO A 90 -0.50 -16.37 -7.37
N GLY A 91 -1.39 -17.07 -6.67
CA GLY A 91 -1.03 -17.84 -5.47
C GLY A 91 -0.95 -17.03 -4.17
N ALA A 92 -1.10 -15.70 -4.21
CA ALA A 92 -0.96 -14.86 -3.02
C ALA A 92 -2.03 -15.17 -1.96
N LYS A 93 -3.28 -15.36 -2.38
CA LYS A 93 -4.39 -15.67 -1.47
C LYS A 93 -4.18 -17.02 -0.78
N GLU A 94 -3.80 -18.03 -1.55
CA GLU A 94 -3.52 -19.38 -1.06
C GLU A 94 -2.32 -19.38 -0.11
N THR A 95 -1.26 -18.63 -0.45
CA THR A 95 -0.06 -18.49 0.37
C THR A 95 -0.36 -17.79 1.69
N LEU A 96 -1.10 -16.67 1.67
CA LEU A 96 -1.50 -15.96 2.88
C LEU A 96 -2.35 -16.84 3.79
N HIS A 97 -3.28 -17.62 3.21
CA HIS A 97 -4.08 -18.58 3.97
C HIS A 97 -3.18 -19.64 4.63
N PHE A 98 -2.30 -20.28 3.87
CA PHE A 98 -1.38 -21.30 4.38
C PHE A 98 -0.49 -20.78 5.52
N VAL A 99 0.09 -19.59 5.35
CA VAL A 99 0.99 -19.00 6.35
C VAL A 99 0.22 -18.66 7.63
N LYS A 100 -0.98 -18.08 7.51
CA LYS A 100 -1.84 -17.74 8.67
C LYS A 100 -2.25 -18.96 9.50
N GLU A 101 -2.44 -20.12 8.87
CA GLU A 101 -2.72 -21.39 9.59
C GLU A 101 -1.46 -21.99 10.24
N THR A 102 -0.26 -21.54 9.84
CA THR A 102 1.01 -22.09 10.31
C THR A 102 1.64 -21.24 11.42
N MET A 103 1.53 -19.91 11.34
CA MET A 103 2.12 -18.97 12.30
C MET A 103 1.43 -17.60 12.26
N PRO A 104 1.62 -16.74 13.28
CA PRO A 104 1.18 -15.36 13.20
C PRO A 104 1.75 -14.66 11.96
N ALA A 105 0.87 -14.02 11.20
CA ALA A 105 1.18 -13.37 9.94
C ALA A 105 0.70 -11.92 9.97
N TYR A 106 1.52 -11.02 9.43
CA TYR A 106 1.26 -9.59 9.39
C TYR A 106 1.54 -9.00 8.00
N ILE A 107 0.75 -8.00 7.62
CA ILE A 107 1.01 -7.16 6.45
C ILE A 107 1.49 -5.81 6.97
N VAL A 108 2.60 -5.30 6.42
CA VAL A 108 3.11 -3.95 6.73
C VAL A 108 3.29 -3.23 5.41
N SER A 109 2.52 -2.18 5.18
CA SER A 109 2.46 -1.49 3.89
C SER A 109 2.56 0.03 4.04
N THR A 110 3.07 0.68 3.00
CA THR A 110 3.00 2.14 2.88
C THR A 110 1.65 2.62 2.34
N SER A 111 0.83 1.75 1.75
CA SER A 111 -0.46 2.10 1.13
C SER A 111 -1.45 2.64 2.16
N TYR A 112 -2.43 3.44 1.71
CA TYR A 112 -3.46 3.95 2.61
C TYR A 112 -4.37 2.82 3.14
N GLU A 113 -4.87 3.02 4.36
CA GLU A 113 -5.82 2.12 5.02
C GLU A 113 -6.98 1.65 4.11
N PRO A 114 -7.69 2.51 3.34
CA PRO A 114 -8.71 2.06 2.37
C PRO A 114 -8.32 0.92 1.43
N TYR A 115 -7.08 0.93 0.94
CA TYR A 115 -6.56 -0.09 0.03
C TYR A 115 -6.30 -1.40 0.78
N ILE A 116 -5.69 -1.30 1.96
CA ILE A 116 -5.37 -2.44 2.81
C ILE A 116 -6.63 -3.15 3.31
N HIS A 117 -7.68 -2.43 3.69
CA HIS A 117 -8.97 -3.06 4.06
C HIS A 117 -9.60 -3.78 2.88
N ALA A 118 -9.56 -3.19 1.67
CA ALA A 118 -10.08 -3.83 0.47
C ALA A 118 -9.31 -5.12 0.15
N LEU A 119 -7.99 -5.11 0.28
CA LEU A 119 -7.12 -6.29 0.12
C LEU A 119 -7.41 -7.36 1.17
N CYS A 120 -7.52 -6.98 2.44
CA CYS A 120 -7.82 -7.88 3.54
C CYS A 120 -9.17 -8.57 3.34
N ASN A 121 -10.20 -7.82 2.93
CA ASN A 121 -11.51 -8.38 2.60
C ASN A 121 -11.44 -9.38 1.44
N LEU A 122 -10.68 -9.08 0.38
CA LEU A 122 -10.54 -9.96 -0.78
C LEU A 122 -9.80 -11.27 -0.46
N THR A 123 -8.79 -11.18 0.41
CA THR A 123 -7.91 -12.30 0.79
C THR A 123 -8.37 -13.03 2.05
N ASN A 124 -9.39 -12.52 2.75
CA ASN A 124 -9.82 -12.97 4.08
C ASN A 124 -8.67 -12.92 5.11
N PHE A 125 -7.86 -11.87 5.03
CA PHE A 125 -6.79 -11.58 5.98
C PHE A 125 -7.31 -10.66 7.11
N PRO A 126 -6.95 -10.90 8.38
CA PRO A 126 -7.43 -10.08 9.50
C PRO A 126 -6.86 -8.65 9.43
N ASN A 127 -7.75 -7.65 9.47
CA ASN A 127 -7.36 -6.24 9.41
C ASN A 127 -6.52 -5.82 10.62
N GLU A 128 -6.74 -6.42 11.79
CA GLU A 128 -5.95 -6.19 13.01
C GLU A 128 -4.48 -6.60 12.89
N ASN A 129 -4.14 -7.38 11.85
CA ASN A 129 -2.77 -7.78 11.55
C ASN A 129 -2.18 -7.03 10.33
N ALA A 130 -2.83 -5.97 9.86
CA ALA A 130 -2.34 -5.14 8.77
C ALA A 130 -2.00 -3.72 9.26
N TYR A 131 -0.79 -3.24 8.92
CA TYR A 131 -0.19 -2.00 9.41
C TYR A 131 0.29 -1.09 8.28
#